data_AF-A0A836ZRD1-F1
#
_entry.id   AF-A0A836ZRD1-F1
#
_cell.length_a   1.000
_cell.length_b   1.000
_cell.length_c   1.000
_cell.angle_alpha   90.00
_cell.angle_beta   90.00
_cell.angle_gamma   90.00
#
_symmetry.space_group_name_H-M   'P 1'
#
loop_
_entity.id
_entity.type
_entity.pdbx_description
1 polymer ?
#
loop_
_entity_poly.entity_id
_entity_poly.type
_entity_poly.pdbx_seq_one_letter_code
_entity_poly.pdbx_strand_id
1 'polypeptide(L)' 'MDSSEVDPRALRRWNKFLDGLANVGECLSLLLVLGAVICVLGLTFDANFENGIFYDGTDHTCLYDGKTGKVHYVE' A
#
# COMPACT_ATOMS: atom_id res chain seq x y z
N MET A 1 24.36 -0.07 49.43
CA MET A 1 23.65 0.48 48.26
C MET A 1 23.61 -0.65 47.27
N ASP A 2 22.68 -1.58 47.51
CA ASP A 2 22.71 -2.87 46.85
C ASP A 2 22.12 -2.70 45.46
N SER A 3 22.95 -2.93 44.45
CA SER A 3 22.53 -3.02 43.06
C SER A 3 21.35 -3.97 43.00
N SER A 4 20.16 -3.47 42.66
CA SER A 4 18.95 -4.26 42.50
C SER A 4 19.28 -5.53 41.71
N GLU A 5 19.39 -6.66 42.39
CA GLU A 5 19.69 -7.95 41.76
C GLU A 5 18.58 -8.20 40.74
N VAL A 6 18.92 -8.01 39.47
CA VAL A 6 17.99 -8.23 38.37
C VAL A 6 17.69 -9.72 38.36
N ASP A 7 16.46 -10.09 38.76
CA ASP A 7 16.05 -11.48 38.79
C ASP A 7 16.21 -12.08 37.37
N PRO A 8 17.12 -13.05 37.18
CA PRO A 8 17.38 -13.65 35.87
C PRO A 8 16.14 -14.32 35.28
N ARG A 9 15.15 -14.70 36.12
CA ARG A 9 13.88 -15.26 35.67
C ARG A 9 12.97 -14.20 35.06
N ALA A 10 12.94 -13.00 35.64
CA ALA A 10 12.20 -11.87 35.10
C ALA A 10 12.78 -11.46 33.74
N LEU A 11 14.11 -11.39 33.65
CA LEU A 11 14.82 -11.07 32.40
C LEU A 11 14.53 -12.09 31.29
N ARG A 12 14.53 -13.38 31.62
CA ARG A 12 14.24 -14.46 30.66
C ARG A 12 12.81 -14.43 30.13
N ARG A 13 11.83 -14.09 30.99
CA ARG A 13 10.44 -13.91 30.56
C ARG A 13 10.28 -12.70 29.65
N TRP A 14 10.96 -11.61 29.98
CA TRP A 14 10.96 -10.40 29.17
C TRP A 14 11.58 -10.62 27.80
N ASN A 15 12.74 -11.28 27.72
CA ASN A 15 13.34 -11.62 26.43
C ASN A 15 12.42 -12.49 25.58
N LYS A 16 11.77 -13.52 26.15
CA LYS A 16 10.81 -14.34 25.40
C LYS A 16 9.63 -13.53 24.86
N PHE A 17 9.19 -12.52 25.61
CA PHE A 17 8.14 -11.62 25.15
C PHE A 17 8.63 -10.73 23.99
N LEU A 18 9.81 -10.15 24.11
CA LEU A 18 10.43 -9.34 23.05
C LEU A 18 10.70 -10.16 21.78
N ASP A 19 11.18 -11.40 21.91
CA ASP A 19 11.38 -12.32 20.78
C ASP A 19 10.05 -12.62 20.08
N GLY A 20 8.98 -12.84 20.85
CA GLY A 20 7.64 -13.01 20.31
C GLY A 20 7.16 -11.77 19.53
N LEU A 21 7.37 -10.58 20.09
CA LEU A 21 7.03 -9.32 19.45
C LEU A 21 7.85 -9.10 18.16
N ALA A 22 9.14 -9.42 18.18
CA ALA A 22 10.02 -9.32 17.02
C ALA A 22 9.53 -10.23 15.87
N ASN A 23 9.18 -11.49 16.17
CA ASN A 23 8.64 -12.42 15.17
C ASN A 23 7.31 -11.93 14.57
N VAL A 24 6.43 -11.37 15.39
CA VAL A 24 5.17 -10.77 14.90
C VAL A 24 5.46 -9.56 14.01
N GLY A 25 6.38 -8.70 14.43
CA GLY A 25 6.82 -7.54 13.64
C GLY A 25 7.41 -7.94 12.28
N GLU A 26 8.24 -8.98 12.25
CA GLU A 26 8.80 -9.53 11.02
C GLU A 26 7.71 -10.05 10.09
N CYS A 27 6.78 -10.85 10.60
CA CYS A 27 5.64 -11.36 9.82
C CYS A 27 4.76 -10.23 9.26
N LEU A 28 4.43 -9.23 10.09
CA LEU A 28 3.68 -8.06 9.66
C LEU A 28 4.40 -7.26 8.58
N SER A 29 5.74 -7.11 8.70
CA SER A 29 6.52 -6.39 7.69
C SER A 29 6.50 -7.09 6.34
N LEU A 30 6.56 -8.44 6.31
CA LEU A 30 6.47 -9.22 5.08
C LEU A 30 5.09 -9.08 4.44
N LEU A 31 4.02 -9.14 5.23
CA LEU A 31 2.65 -8.92 4.75
C LEU A 31 2.47 -7.50 4.20
N LEU A 32 3.04 -6.50 4.86
CA LEU A 32 2.99 -5.12 4.41
C LEU A 32 3.69 -4.93 3.06
N VAL A 33 4.88 -5.50 2.90
CA VAL A 33 5.62 -5.47 1.63
C VAL A 33 4.82 -6.13 0.52
N LEU A 34 4.25 -7.32 0.79
CA LEU A 34 3.43 -8.03 -0.19
C LEU A 34 2.18 -7.24 -0.58
N GLY A 35 1.50 -6.64 0.40
CA GLY A 35 0.36 -5.76 0.14
C GLY A 35 0.74 -4.53 -0.69
N ALA A 36 1.86 -3.89 -0.37
CA ALA A 36 2.35 -2.73 -1.13
C ALA A 36 2.65 -3.09 -2.60
N VAL A 37 3.27 -4.24 -2.85
CA VAL A 37 3.52 -4.74 -4.22
C VAL A 37 2.22 -4.94 -4.98
N ILE A 38 1.22 -5.56 -4.36
CA ILE A 38 -0.10 -5.76 -4.99
C ILE A 38 -0.76 -4.42 -5.30
N CYS A 39 -0.72 -3.45 -4.38
CA CYS A 39 -1.27 -2.12 -4.62
C CYS A 39 -0.55 -1.40 -5.77
N VAL A 40 0.78 -1.48 -5.85
CA VAL A 40 1.55 -0.88 -6.95
C VAL A 40 1.19 -1.51 -8.27
N LEU A 41 1.11 -2.85 -8.34
CA LEU A 41 0.69 -3.55 -9.56
C LEU A 41 -0.74 -3.16 -9.95
N GLY A 42 -1.67 -3.17 -9.01
CA GLY A 42 -3.06 -2.77 -9.23
C GLY A 42 -3.16 -1.34 -9.77
N LEU A 43 -2.43 -0.40 -9.15
CA LEU A 43 -2.36 0.97 -9.64
C LEU A 43 -1.72 1.05 -11.03
N THR A 44 -0.66 0.29 -11.30
CA THR A 44 0.03 0.35 -12.60
C THR A 44 -0.85 -0.16 -13.73
N PHE A 45 -1.62 -1.23 -13.50
CA PHE A 45 -2.50 -1.81 -14.51
C PHE A 45 -3.85 -1.11 -14.63
N ASP A 46 -4.36 -0.50 -13.54
CA ASP A 46 -5.68 0.15 -13.54
C ASP A 46 -5.62 1.69 -13.65
N ALA A 47 -4.44 2.30 -13.44
CA ALA A 47 -4.23 3.71 -13.74
C ALA A 47 -4.25 3.91 -15.26
N ASN A 48 -5.37 4.44 -15.71
CA ASN A 48 -5.57 4.84 -17.08
C ASN A 48 -5.02 6.26 -17.30
N PHE A 49 -3.81 6.35 -17.88
CA PHE A 49 -3.16 7.61 -18.25
C PHE A 49 -3.65 8.18 -19.59
N GLU A 50 -4.51 7.46 -20.30
CA GLU A 50 -4.95 7.87 -21.63
C GLU A 50 -6.24 8.70 -21.61
N ASN A 51 -6.88 8.90 -20.45
CA ASN A 51 -8.06 9.76 -20.37
C ASN A 51 -7.74 11.17 -20.89
N GLY A 52 -8.36 11.51 -22.01
CA GLY A 52 -8.08 12.75 -22.74
C GLY A 52 -9.36 13.55 -22.91
N ILE A 53 -9.28 14.85 -22.59
CA ILE A 53 -10.31 15.82 -22.95
C ILE A 53 -9.77 16.59 -24.14
N PHE A 54 -10.51 16.60 -25.25
CA PHE A 54 -10.13 17.33 -26.44
C PHE A 54 -11.33 17.94 -27.12
N TYR A 55 -11.04 18.96 -27.93
CA TYR A 55 -12.04 19.67 -28.70
C TYR A 55 -11.98 19.18 -30.15
N ASP A 56 -13.10 18.74 -30.69
CA ASP A 56 -13.19 18.22 -32.08
C ASP A 56 -13.58 19.32 -33.10
N GLY A 57 -13.54 20.59 -32.68
CA GLY A 57 -13.91 21.72 -33.54
C GLY A 57 -15.42 21.90 -33.76
N THR A 58 -16.24 21.20 -32.98
CA THR A 58 -17.70 21.42 -32.85
C THR A 58 -18.02 22.08 -31.50
N ASP A 59 -19.27 22.45 -31.23
CA ASP A 59 -19.68 23.01 -29.91
C ASP A 59 -19.65 21.98 -28.76
N HIS A 60 -19.22 20.73 -29.01
CA HIS A 60 -19.18 19.66 -28.00
C HIS A 60 -17.76 19.42 -27.47
N THR A 61 -17.66 19.05 -26.20
CA THR A 61 -16.41 18.59 -25.59
C THR A 61 -16.33 17.07 -25.66
N CYS A 62 -15.22 16.53 -26.19
CA CYS A 62 -15.01 15.08 -26.27
C CYS A 62 -14.17 14.59 -25.10
N LEU A 63 -14.65 13.51 -24.46
CA LEU A 63 -13.95 12.77 -23.42
C LEU A 63 -13.60 11.38 -23.95
N TYR A 64 -12.31 11.10 -24.13
CA TYR A 64 -11.84 9.73 -24.39
C TYR A 64 -11.64 9.00 -23.06
N ASP A 65 -12.34 7.89 -22.92
CA ASP A 65 -12.15 6.96 -21.81
C ASP A 65 -11.20 5.85 -22.25
N GLY A 66 -9.95 5.95 -21.80
CA GLY A 66 -8.90 4.95 -22.09
C GLY A 66 -9.15 3.56 -21.50
N LYS A 67 -10.14 3.37 -20.59
CA LYS A 67 -10.50 2.04 -20.09
C LYS A 67 -11.44 1.33 -21.06
N THR A 68 -12.32 2.06 -21.73
CA THR A 68 -13.28 1.50 -22.69
C THR A 68 -12.86 1.69 -24.14
N GLY A 69 -11.85 2.54 -24.40
CA GLY A 69 -11.43 2.94 -25.74
C GLY A 69 -12.50 3.74 -26.49
N LYS A 70 -13.48 4.30 -25.77
CA LYS A 70 -14.63 5.01 -26.36
C LYS A 70 -14.50 6.51 -26.14
N VAL A 71 -14.94 7.25 -27.15
CA VAL A 71 -15.12 8.70 -27.07
C VAL A 71 -16.58 8.98 -26.71
N HIS A 72 -16.76 9.77 -25.66
CA HIS A 72 -18.05 10.29 -25.21
C HIS A 72 -18.15 11.77 -25.57
N TYR A 73 -19.27 12.15 -26.18
CA TYR A 73 -19.61 13.55 -26.40
C TYR A 73 -20.30 14.08 -25.15
N VAL A 74 -19.80 15.19 -24.63
CA VAL A 74 -20.41 15.94 -23.55
C VAL A 74 -20.83 17.29 -24.12
N GLU A 75 -22.14 17.55 -24.07
CA GLU A 75 -22.75 18.84 -24.39
C GLU A 75 -22.35 19.91 -23.38
#